data_AF-A0A965GBD4-F1
#
_entry.id   AF-A0A965GBD4-F1
#
_cell.length_a   1.000
_cell.length_b   1.000
_cell.length_c   1.000
_cell.angle_alpha   90.00
_cell.angle_beta   90.00
_cell.angle_gamma   90.00
#
_symmetry.space_group_name_H-M   'P 1'
#
loop_
_entity.id
_entity.type
_entity.pdbx_description
1 polymer ?
#
loop_
_entity_poly.entity_id
_entity_poly.type
_entity_poly.pdbx_seq_one_letter_code
_entity_poly.pdbx_strand_id
1 'polypeptide(L)'
;ERLSKTQPNVVVVGIEIDRERVNRALPFQSSSLLFGLGGFEVPLPAPLKTNEPVTAIRAMNVLRQYEESEVSAAWDLMCSRLSPDGFIVEGTCDEIGRIASWVTLDSSGPKFFTISLQLRGLAKPSKVAERLPKVLIHHNVEGEPIHRLLEDLDVAWATHAPLGIFSPAQRFAACMKDLRAKGWPIALEPKRWRLGELTLSWESVAPLNLG
;
A
#
# COMPACT_ATOMS: atom_id res chain seq x y z
N GLU A 1 10.61 -0.46 17.73
CA GLU A 1 10.43 0.72 18.61
C GLU A 1 9.18 1.58 18.36
N ARG A 2 8.79 1.93 17.11
CA ARG A 2 7.62 2.83 16.92
C ARG A 2 6.28 2.19 17.33
N LEU A 3 6.03 0.93 16.97
CA LEU A 3 4.82 0.21 17.34
C LEU A 3 4.76 -0.12 18.84
N SER A 4 5.91 -0.40 19.47
CA SER A 4 5.95 -0.76 20.90
C SER A 4 5.54 0.38 21.84
N LYS A 5 5.55 1.64 21.37
CA LYS A 5 5.02 2.80 22.11
C LYS A 5 3.51 2.78 22.26
N THR A 6 2.79 2.21 21.29
CA THR A 6 1.32 2.16 21.27
C THR A 6 0.77 0.75 21.53
N GLN A 7 1.57 -0.28 21.30
CA GLN A 7 1.28 -1.68 21.61
C GLN A 7 2.50 -2.35 22.26
N PRO A 8 2.61 -2.33 23.60
CA PRO A 8 3.77 -2.85 24.32
C PRO A 8 4.10 -4.32 24.04
N ASN A 9 3.09 -5.13 23.70
CA ASN A 9 3.22 -6.56 23.45
C ASN A 9 3.36 -6.91 21.96
N VAL A 10 3.62 -5.94 21.09
CA VAL A 10 3.80 -6.20 19.66
C VAL A 10 5.09 -7.00 19.42
N VAL A 11 4.97 -8.09 18.65
CA VAL A 11 6.10 -8.81 18.08
C VAL A 11 6.13 -8.53 16.58
N VAL A 12 7.27 -8.07 16.08
CA VAL A 12 7.50 -7.83 14.65
C VAL A 12 8.37 -8.96 14.12
N VAL A 13 7.96 -9.56 13.01
CA VAL A 13 8.73 -10.61 12.34
C VAL A 13 9.17 -10.12 10.96
N GLY A 14 10.48 -10.08 10.73
CA GLY A 14 11.03 -9.88 9.39
C GLY A 14 11.14 -11.22 8.67
N ILE A 15 10.38 -11.39 7.59
CA ILE A 15 10.45 -12.58 6.71
C ILE A 15 11.28 -12.22 5.48
N GLU A 16 12.24 -13.08 5.14
CA GLU A 16 13.15 -12.88 4.01
C GLU A 16 13.44 -14.24 3.36
N ILE A 17 13.55 -14.28 2.02
CA ILE A 17 13.74 -15.52 1.25
C ILE A 17 15.21 -15.92 1.16
N ASP A 18 16.11 -14.94 1.29
CA ASP A 18 17.55 -15.15 1.29
C ASP A 18 18.06 -15.48 2.71
N ARG A 19 18.57 -16.70 2.88
CA ARG A 19 19.12 -17.20 4.14
C ARG A 19 20.29 -16.36 4.66
N GLU A 20 21.15 -15.86 3.79
CA GLU A 20 22.28 -15.03 4.20
C GLU A 20 21.82 -13.66 4.70
N ARG A 21 20.75 -13.10 4.10
CA ARG A 21 20.13 -11.87 4.62
C ARG A 21 19.50 -12.09 5.99
N VAL A 22 18.82 -13.22 6.20
CA VAL A 22 18.29 -13.60 7.53
C VAL A 22 19.44 -13.70 8.54
N ASN A 23 20.52 -14.42 8.21
CA ASN A 23 21.68 -14.58 9.09
C ASN A 23 22.29 -13.23 9.50
N ARG A 24 22.39 -12.27 8.56
CA ARG A 24 22.86 -10.91 8.85
C ARG A 24 21.91 -10.10 9.74
N ALA A 25 20.62 -10.46 9.77
CA ALA A 25 19.61 -9.79 10.59
C ALA A 25 19.54 -10.35 12.03
N LEU A 26 19.89 -11.62 12.24
CA LEU A 26 19.83 -12.28 13.55
C LEU A 26 20.53 -11.51 14.69
N PRO A 27 21.69 -10.84 14.51
CA PRO A 27 22.30 -10.03 15.57
C PRO A 27 21.43 -8.88 16.09
N PHE A 28 20.43 -8.44 15.31
CA PHE A 28 19.48 -7.38 15.70
C PHE A 28 18.18 -7.92 16.33
N GLN A 29 18.06 -9.24 16.46
CA GLN A 29 16.90 -9.89 17.07
C GLN A 29 16.74 -9.50 18.54
N SER A 30 15.50 -9.38 18.98
CA SER A 30 15.13 -9.14 20.38
C SER A 30 13.85 -9.92 20.73
N SER A 31 13.36 -9.78 21.96
CA SER A 31 12.08 -10.38 22.36
C SER A 31 10.87 -9.87 21.55
N SER A 32 10.98 -8.70 20.90
CA SER A 32 9.90 -8.07 20.13
C SER A 32 10.21 -7.92 18.63
N LEU A 33 11.37 -8.38 18.19
CA LEU A 33 11.81 -8.36 16.79
C LEU A 33 12.47 -9.69 16.45
N LEU A 34 11.81 -10.51 15.64
CA LEU A 34 12.30 -11.81 15.21
C LEU A 34 12.54 -11.83 13.70
N PHE A 35 13.31 -12.80 13.23
CA PHE A 35 13.53 -13.01 11.80
C PHE A 35 13.24 -14.46 11.40
N GLY A 36 12.64 -14.64 10.23
CA GLY A 36 12.27 -15.95 9.68
C GLY A 36 12.65 -16.08 8.21
N LEU A 37 13.08 -17.26 7.81
CA LEU A 37 13.31 -17.60 6.41
C LEU A 37 11.98 -17.98 5.75
N GLY A 38 11.60 -17.30 4.68
CA GLY A 38 10.38 -17.62 3.94
C GLY A 38 9.94 -16.53 2.97
N GLY A 39 8.68 -16.64 2.54
CA GLY A 39 8.04 -15.68 1.65
C GLY A 39 6.58 -15.44 2.05
N PHE A 40 5.68 -15.50 1.07
CA PHE A 40 4.25 -15.24 1.25
C PHE A 40 3.53 -16.18 2.21
N GLU A 41 4.18 -17.30 2.60
CA GLU A 41 3.59 -18.26 3.56
C GLU A 41 3.66 -17.76 4.99
N VAL A 42 4.38 -16.65 5.20
CA VAL A 42 4.59 -15.98 6.49
C VAL A 42 4.97 -16.98 7.60
N PRO A 43 6.05 -17.77 7.42
CA PRO A 43 6.45 -18.76 8.42
C PRO A 43 6.94 -18.05 9.68
N LEU A 44 6.21 -18.20 10.78
CA LEU A 44 6.56 -17.59 12.05
C LEU A 44 7.69 -18.39 12.74
N PRO A 45 8.81 -17.75 13.11
CA PRO A 45 9.93 -18.40 13.79
C PRO A 45 9.63 -18.62 15.28
N ALA A 46 10.34 -19.56 15.91
CA ALA A 46 10.29 -19.74 17.35
C ALA A 46 10.67 -18.43 18.09
N PRO A 47 10.02 -18.11 19.23
CA PRO A 47 9.07 -18.92 19.99
C PRO A 47 7.61 -18.85 19.51
N LEU A 48 7.31 -18.11 18.45
CA LEU A 48 5.95 -18.05 17.90
C LEU A 48 5.57 -19.40 17.29
N LYS A 49 4.27 -19.72 17.29
CA LYS A 49 3.79 -20.93 16.63
C LYS A 49 3.66 -20.65 15.14
N THR A 50 4.09 -21.59 14.30
CA THR A 50 4.01 -21.46 12.84
C THR A 50 2.59 -21.19 12.34
N ASN A 51 1.53 -21.54 13.08
CA ASN A 51 0.12 -21.31 12.73
C ASN A 51 -0.58 -20.24 13.59
N GLU A 52 0.18 -19.37 14.26
CA GLU A 52 -0.40 -18.26 15.00
C GLU A 52 -0.98 -17.22 14.02
N PRO A 53 -2.23 -16.74 14.23
CA PRO A 53 -2.84 -15.74 13.35
C PRO A 53 -2.10 -14.40 13.42
N VAL A 54 -1.90 -13.77 12.26
CA VAL A 54 -1.14 -12.52 12.12
C VAL A 54 -2.09 -11.33 12.01
N THR A 55 -1.91 -10.33 12.87
CA THR A 55 -2.77 -9.12 12.87
C THR A 55 -2.48 -8.17 11.71
N ALA A 56 -1.22 -8.10 11.26
CA ALA A 56 -0.85 -7.21 10.16
C ALA A 56 0.33 -7.77 9.38
N ILE A 57 0.23 -7.74 8.05
CA ILE A 57 1.31 -8.08 7.12
C ILE A 57 1.63 -6.83 6.30
N ARG A 58 2.92 -6.53 6.14
CA ARG A 58 3.40 -5.43 5.29
C ARG A 58 4.31 -5.99 4.20
N ALA A 59 3.86 -5.92 2.96
CA ALA A 59 4.59 -6.38 1.78
C ALA A 59 4.86 -5.19 0.83
N MET A 60 5.76 -4.28 1.24
CA MET A 60 6.10 -3.09 0.45
C MET A 60 7.33 -3.33 -0.42
N ASN A 61 7.23 -3.03 -1.72
CA ASN A 61 8.24 -3.27 -2.76
C ASN A 61 8.57 -4.76 -2.99
N VAL A 62 7.71 -5.67 -2.54
CA VAL A 62 7.98 -7.12 -2.59
C VAL A 62 7.41 -7.77 -3.85
N LEU A 63 6.22 -7.43 -4.33
CA LEU A 63 5.64 -8.12 -5.49
C LEU A 63 6.12 -7.55 -6.84
N ARG A 64 6.90 -6.48 -6.85
CA ARG A 64 7.29 -5.76 -8.08
C ARG A 64 8.09 -6.61 -9.06
N GLN A 65 8.88 -7.56 -8.55
CA GLN A 65 9.72 -8.45 -9.36
C GLN A 65 9.02 -9.73 -9.82
N TYR A 66 7.79 -9.98 -9.37
CA TYR A 66 7.00 -11.15 -9.77
C TYR A 66 6.21 -10.87 -11.03
N GLU A 67 5.72 -11.92 -11.68
CA GLU A 67 4.73 -11.80 -12.74
C GLU A 67 3.35 -11.41 -12.17
N GLU A 68 2.56 -10.71 -12.99
CA GLU A 68 1.25 -10.22 -12.53
C GLU A 68 0.31 -11.37 -12.16
N SER A 69 0.37 -12.48 -12.90
CA SER A 69 -0.41 -13.69 -12.63
C SER A 69 -0.07 -14.36 -11.29
N GLU A 70 1.09 -14.06 -10.70
CA GLU A 70 1.49 -14.61 -9.39
C GLU A 70 0.92 -13.82 -8.21
N VAL A 71 0.41 -12.60 -8.45
CA VAL A 71 -0.05 -11.70 -7.37
C VAL A 71 -1.22 -12.30 -6.60
N SER A 72 -2.21 -12.88 -7.30
CA SER A 72 -3.39 -13.46 -6.64
C SER A 72 -3.01 -14.61 -5.70
N ALA A 73 -2.17 -15.53 -6.16
CA ALA A 73 -1.74 -16.66 -5.34
C ALA A 73 -0.92 -16.19 -4.12
N ALA A 74 -0.05 -15.19 -4.29
CA ALA A 74 0.69 -14.60 -3.19
C ALA A 74 -0.24 -13.91 -2.16
N TRP A 75 -1.28 -13.23 -2.62
CA TRP A 75 -2.29 -12.63 -1.76
C TRP A 75 -3.07 -13.69 -0.98
N ASP A 76 -3.56 -14.75 -1.64
CA ASP A 76 -4.32 -15.82 -0.99
C ASP A 76 -3.51 -16.48 0.14
N LEU A 77 -2.23 -16.73 -0.13
CA LEU A 77 -1.30 -17.29 0.85
C LEU A 77 -1.16 -16.36 2.07
N MET A 78 -0.88 -15.06 1.86
CA MET A 78 -0.80 -14.11 2.96
C MET A 78 -2.13 -13.94 3.71
N CYS A 79 -3.26 -13.87 3.00
CA CYS A 79 -4.60 -13.73 3.58
C CYS A 79 -4.94 -14.91 4.48
N SER A 80 -4.53 -16.14 4.11
CA SER A 80 -4.74 -17.36 4.91
C SER A 80 -4.05 -17.32 6.28
N ARG A 81 -3.08 -16.42 6.46
CA ARG A 81 -2.29 -16.24 7.68
C ARG A 81 -2.85 -15.19 8.63
N LEU A 82 -3.80 -14.39 8.17
CA LEU A 82 -4.36 -13.30 8.96
C LEU A 82 -5.24 -13.81 10.09
N SER A 83 -5.26 -13.06 11.19
CA SER A 83 -6.35 -13.14 12.15
C SER A 83 -7.67 -12.66 11.50
N PRO A 84 -8.85 -12.95 12.09
CA PRO A 84 -10.13 -12.53 11.52
C PRO A 84 -10.21 -11.03 11.21
N ASP A 85 -9.63 -10.18 12.07
CA ASP A 85 -9.57 -8.72 11.92
C ASP A 85 -8.22 -8.23 11.37
N GLY A 86 -7.40 -9.15 10.85
CA GLY A 86 -6.09 -8.86 10.33
C GLY A 86 -6.14 -8.20 8.95
N PHE A 87 -5.05 -7.55 8.57
CA PHE A 87 -4.94 -6.90 7.27
C PHE A 87 -3.55 -7.02 6.64
N ILE A 88 -3.50 -6.92 5.31
CA ILE A 88 -2.26 -6.79 4.54
C ILE A 88 -2.19 -5.38 3.97
N VAL A 89 -0.99 -4.79 3.97
CA VAL A 89 -0.63 -3.63 3.16
C VAL A 89 0.40 -4.10 2.13
N GLU A 90 -0.04 -4.31 0.89
CA GLU A 90 0.80 -4.69 -0.25
C GLU A 90 0.94 -3.51 -1.18
N GLY A 91 2.16 -3.13 -1.54
CA GLY A 91 2.31 -2.02 -2.48
C GLY A 91 3.73 -1.65 -2.77
N THR A 92 3.89 -0.46 -3.33
CA THR A 92 5.16 0.03 -3.86
C THR A 92 5.42 1.46 -3.39
N CYS A 93 6.68 1.81 -3.13
CA CYS A 93 7.11 3.18 -2.86
C CYS A 93 8.50 3.46 -3.45
N ASP A 94 8.83 4.74 -3.61
CA ASP A 94 10.22 5.17 -3.86
C ASP A 94 11.11 4.94 -2.61
N GLU A 95 12.42 5.11 -2.80
CA GLU A 95 13.45 4.71 -1.82
C GLU A 95 13.27 5.40 -0.46
N ILE A 96 12.76 6.63 -0.49
CA ILE A 96 12.57 7.48 0.69
C ILE A 96 11.09 7.64 1.10
N GLY A 97 10.17 6.99 0.39
CA GLY A 97 8.73 6.98 0.71
C GLY A 97 7.99 8.30 0.47
N ARG A 98 8.43 9.12 -0.48
CA ARG A 98 7.70 10.32 -0.92
C ARG A 98 6.56 10.01 -1.87
N ILE A 99 6.62 8.88 -2.57
CA ILE A 99 5.58 8.44 -3.49
C ILE A 99 5.34 6.98 -3.20
N ALA A 100 4.11 6.67 -2.78
CA ALA A 100 3.70 5.31 -2.49
C ALA A 100 2.28 5.05 -2.97
N SER A 101 1.99 3.81 -3.33
CA SER A 101 0.63 3.32 -3.42
C SER A 101 0.53 1.86 -3.01
N TRP A 102 -0.61 1.46 -2.48
CA TRP A 102 -0.81 0.13 -1.93
C TRP A 102 -2.25 -0.31 -2.00
N VAL A 103 -2.45 -1.62 -2.02
CA VAL A 103 -3.71 -2.29 -1.78
C VAL A 103 -3.74 -2.74 -0.32
N THR A 104 -4.84 -2.42 0.36
CA THR A 104 -5.16 -3.00 1.67
C THR A 104 -6.07 -4.20 1.46
N LEU A 105 -5.67 -5.36 1.99
CA LEU A 105 -6.46 -6.59 1.97
C LEU A 105 -6.87 -6.99 3.38
N ASP A 106 -7.98 -7.69 3.51
CA ASP A 106 -8.31 -8.49 4.68
C ASP A 106 -8.28 -9.99 4.33
N SER A 107 -8.77 -10.84 5.24
CA SER A 107 -8.82 -12.30 5.03
C SER A 107 -9.68 -12.74 3.83
N SER A 108 -10.52 -11.87 3.29
CA SER A 108 -11.37 -12.11 2.12
C SER A 108 -10.85 -11.46 0.82
N GLY A 109 -9.68 -10.82 0.87
CA GLY A 109 -9.03 -10.22 -0.29
C GLY A 109 -9.01 -8.69 -0.29
N PRO A 110 -8.83 -8.05 -1.46
CA PRO A 110 -8.55 -6.62 -1.54
C PRO A 110 -9.77 -5.76 -1.23
N LYS A 111 -9.58 -4.72 -0.42
CA LYS A 111 -10.65 -3.81 0.04
C LYS A 111 -10.44 -2.37 -0.39
N PHE A 112 -9.22 -1.88 -0.29
CA PHE A 112 -8.93 -0.48 -0.58
C PHE A 112 -7.69 -0.34 -1.43
N PHE A 113 -7.68 0.69 -2.26
CA PHE A 113 -6.47 1.20 -2.89
C PHE A 113 -6.16 2.58 -2.35
N THR A 114 -4.89 2.82 -2.02
CA THR A 114 -4.42 4.09 -1.46
C THR A 114 -3.22 4.60 -2.24
N ILE A 115 -3.20 5.91 -2.51
CA ILE A 115 -2.04 6.66 -2.98
C ILE A 115 -1.60 7.61 -1.87
N SER A 116 -0.30 7.71 -1.62
CA SER A 116 0.31 8.67 -0.70
C SER A 116 1.43 9.45 -1.41
N LEU A 117 1.32 10.77 -1.38
CA LEU A 117 2.20 11.68 -2.12
C LEU A 117 2.76 12.77 -1.20
N GLN A 118 4.09 12.95 -1.24
CA GLN A 118 4.70 14.17 -0.78
C GLN A 118 4.26 15.32 -1.69
N LEU A 119 3.41 16.18 -1.16
CA LEU A 119 2.81 17.27 -1.94
C LEU A 119 3.78 18.42 -2.23
N ARG A 120 4.79 18.64 -1.37
CA ARG A 120 5.80 19.67 -1.59
C ARG A 120 6.68 19.26 -2.78
N GLY A 121 6.74 20.10 -3.81
CA GLY A 121 7.52 19.85 -5.01
C GLY A 121 6.89 18.85 -5.98
N LEU A 122 5.66 18.40 -5.74
CA LEU A 122 4.94 17.50 -6.64
C LEU A 122 4.56 18.23 -7.93
N ALA A 123 5.11 17.78 -9.06
CA ALA A 123 4.75 18.31 -10.37
C ALA A 123 3.34 17.87 -10.79
N LYS A 124 3.12 16.54 -10.82
CA LYS A 124 1.84 15.90 -11.14
C LYS A 124 1.60 14.67 -10.26
N PRO A 125 0.38 14.46 -9.74
CA PRO A 125 0.03 13.26 -8.97
C PRO A 125 0.22 11.94 -9.71
N SER A 126 -0.03 11.89 -11.03
CA SER A 126 0.18 10.71 -11.87
C SER A 126 1.60 10.16 -11.85
N LYS A 127 2.58 10.89 -11.29
CA LYS A 127 3.92 10.35 -11.00
C LYS A 127 3.88 9.05 -10.19
N VAL A 128 2.83 8.81 -9.42
CA VAL A 128 2.62 7.54 -8.71
C VAL A 128 2.46 6.33 -9.63
N ALA A 129 2.19 6.51 -10.92
CA ALA A 129 2.12 5.43 -11.91
C ALA A 129 3.37 4.51 -11.86
N GLU A 130 4.56 5.10 -11.66
CA GLU A 130 5.83 4.37 -11.54
C GLU A 130 5.95 3.52 -10.25
N ARG A 131 5.01 3.72 -9.33
CA ARG A 131 4.95 3.11 -8.00
C ARG A 131 3.57 2.47 -7.74
N LEU A 132 2.85 2.10 -8.80
CA LEU A 132 1.68 1.24 -8.69
C LEU A 132 2.10 -0.18 -8.26
N PRO A 133 1.27 -0.89 -7.47
CA PRO A 133 1.46 -2.31 -7.18
C PRO A 133 1.46 -3.13 -8.48
N LYS A 134 2.06 -4.33 -8.45
CA LYS A 134 2.22 -5.17 -9.64
C LYS A 134 0.87 -5.46 -10.33
N VAL A 135 -0.20 -5.65 -9.55
CA VAL A 135 -1.57 -5.88 -10.03
C VAL A 135 -2.19 -4.68 -10.79
N LEU A 136 -1.62 -3.48 -10.71
CA LEU A 136 -2.16 -2.28 -11.37
C LEU A 136 -1.21 -1.66 -12.40
N ILE A 137 0.10 -1.86 -12.28
CA ILE A 137 1.09 -1.07 -13.03
C ILE A 137 0.98 -1.25 -14.55
N HIS A 138 0.69 -2.46 -15.03
CA HIS A 138 0.51 -2.75 -16.46
C HIS A 138 -0.88 -2.39 -16.99
N HIS A 139 -1.84 -2.13 -16.08
CA HIS A 139 -3.20 -1.68 -16.39
C HIS A 139 -3.33 -0.17 -16.39
N ASN A 140 -2.26 0.59 -16.19
CA ASN A 140 -2.28 2.03 -16.36
C ASN A 140 -2.26 2.42 -17.85
N VAL A 141 -3.32 2.04 -18.57
CA VAL A 141 -3.54 2.26 -20.01
C VAL A 141 -4.96 2.78 -20.25
N GLU A 142 -5.18 3.45 -21.39
CA GLU A 142 -6.49 4.00 -21.74
C GLU A 142 -7.60 2.93 -21.69
N GLY A 143 -8.74 3.28 -21.11
CA GLY A 143 -9.88 2.38 -20.89
C GLY A 143 -9.92 1.76 -19.49
N GLU A 144 -8.77 1.57 -18.84
CA GLU A 144 -8.70 0.97 -17.50
C GLU A 144 -9.06 1.98 -16.38
N PRO A 145 -9.69 1.54 -15.29
CA PRO A 145 -10.10 2.42 -14.20
C PRO A 145 -8.94 3.15 -13.51
N ILE A 146 -7.80 2.50 -13.30
CA ILE A 146 -6.63 3.12 -12.67
C ILE A 146 -6.08 4.28 -13.51
N HIS A 147 -6.05 4.13 -14.85
CA HIS A 147 -5.64 5.19 -15.77
C HIS A 147 -6.56 6.41 -15.64
N ARG A 148 -7.88 6.18 -15.69
CA ARG A 148 -8.88 7.24 -15.54
C ARG A 148 -8.76 7.98 -14.20
N LEU A 149 -8.51 7.26 -13.10
CA LEU A 149 -8.30 7.87 -11.79
C LEU A 149 -7.11 8.84 -11.81
N LEU A 150 -5.97 8.42 -12.39
CA LEU A 150 -4.77 9.25 -12.44
C LEU A 150 -4.94 10.47 -13.36
N GLU A 151 -5.64 10.33 -14.48
CA GLU A 151 -5.99 11.45 -15.36
C GLU A 151 -6.89 12.47 -14.66
N ASP A 152 -7.96 11.99 -14.01
CA ASP A 152 -8.88 12.87 -13.28
C ASP A 152 -8.17 13.60 -12.13
N LEU A 153 -7.26 12.92 -11.45
CA LEU A 153 -6.46 13.50 -10.37
C LEU A 153 -5.48 14.56 -10.91
N ASP A 154 -4.85 14.34 -12.06
CA ASP A 154 -4.00 15.31 -12.73
C ASP A 154 -4.77 16.55 -13.18
N VAL A 155 -5.97 16.36 -13.75
CA VAL A 155 -6.87 17.46 -14.15
C VAL A 155 -7.28 18.29 -12.94
N ALA A 156 -7.69 17.64 -11.85
CA ALA A 156 -8.05 18.33 -10.61
C ALA A 156 -6.83 19.08 -10.02
N TRP A 157 -5.66 18.45 -10.04
CA TRP A 157 -4.41 19.08 -9.59
C TRP A 157 -4.07 20.33 -10.40
N ALA A 158 -4.17 20.27 -11.72
CA ALA A 158 -3.94 21.41 -12.61
C ALA A 158 -4.95 22.54 -12.35
N THR A 159 -6.24 22.20 -12.19
CA THR A 159 -7.32 23.16 -11.90
C THR A 159 -7.05 23.95 -10.61
N HIS A 160 -6.55 23.28 -9.57
CA HIS A 160 -6.27 23.90 -8.27
C HIS A 160 -4.84 24.43 -8.12
N ALA A 161 -4.09 24.60 -9.21
CA ALA A 161 -2.71 25.14 -9.19
C ALA A 161 -2.55 26.43 -8.36
N PRO A 162 -3.47 27.43 -8.42
CA PRO A 162 -3.35 28.65 -7.62
C PRO A 162 -3.30 28.42 -6.09
N LEU A 163 -3.96 27.37 -5.59
CA LEU A 163 -3.93 27.03 -4.15
C LEU A 163 -2.55 26.53 -3.69
N GLY A 164 -1.76 25.97 -4.62
CA GLY A 164 -0.45 25.39 -4.33
C GLY A 164 0.59 26.41 -3.85
N ILE A 165 0.41 27.70 -4.16
CA ILE A 165 1.28 28.80 -3.72
C ILE A 165 1.24 28.94 -2.19
N PHE A 166 0.06 28.72 -1.59
CA PHE A 166 -0.16 28.92 -0.16
C PHE A 166 -0.09 27.61 0.63
N SER A 167 -0.65 26.54 0.07
CA SER A 167 -0.64 25.23 0.74
C SER A 167 -0.87 24.08 -0.25
N PRO A 168 0.18 23.28 -0.52
CA PRO A 168 0.03 22.04 -1.29
C PRO A 168 -1.03 21.10 -0.70
N ALA A 169 -1.19 21.09 0.63
CA ALA A 169 -2.21 20.32 1.32
C ALA A 169 -3.64 20.82 1.04
N GLN A 170 -3.86 22.14 0.96
CA GLN A 170 -5.17 22.68 0.57
C GLN A 170 -5.48 22.38 -0.90
N ARG A 171 -4.47 22.51 -1.78
CA ARG A 171 -4.58 22.12 -3.19
C ARG A 171 -5.01 20.66 -3.34
N PHE A 172 -4.33 19.75 -2.65
CA PHE A 172 -4.66 18.32 -2.71
C PHE A 172 -6.05 18.02 -2.13
N ALA A 173 -6.42 18.64 -1.01
CA ALA A 173 -7.76 18.49 -0.44
C ALA A 173 -8.86 19.01 -1.37
N ALA A 174 -8.60 20.04 -2.18
CA ALA A 174 -9.52 20.50 -3.22
C ALA A 174 -9.65 19.47 -4.35
N CYS A 175 -8.54 18.83 -4.76
CA CYS A 175 -8.57 17.75 -5.76
C CYS A 175 -9.45 16.57 -5.29
N MET A 176 -9.39 16.21 -4.01
CA MET A 176 -10.24 15.14 -3.46
C MET A 176 -11.73 15.50 -3.52
N LYS A 177 -12.09 16.77 -3.32
CA LYS A 177 -13.48 17.23 -3.46
C LYS A 177 -13.95 17.12 -4.90
N ASP A 178 -13.13 17.51 -5.87
CA ASP A 178 -13.46 17.42 -7.30
C ASP A 178 -13.63 15.96 -7.73
N LEU A 179 -12.70 15.08 -7.37
CA LEU A 179 -12.81 13.65 -7.67
C LEU A 179 -14.08 13.03 -7.08
N ARG A 180 -14.44 13.40 -5.85
CA ARG A 180 -15.71 12.95 -5.25
C ARG A 180 -16.93 13.52 -5.96
N ALA A 181 -16.89 14.79 -6.39
CA ALA A 181 -17.96 15.39 -7.18
C ALA A 181 -18.12 14.72 -8.56
N LYS A 182 -17.03 14.16 -9.13
CA LYS A 182 -17.05 13.32 -10.32
C LYS A 182 -17.55 11.88 -10.09
N GLY A 183 -17.81 11.50 -8.83
CA GLY A 183 -18.36 10.19 -8.47
C GLY A 183 -17.34 9.16 -7.98
N TRP A 184 -16.06 9.51 -7.83
CA TRP A 184 -15.09 8.58 -7.25
C TRP A 184 -15.41 8.32 -5.75
N PRO A 185 -15.44 7.06 -5.29
CA PRO A 185 -15.77 6.72 -3.91
C PRO A 185 -14.57 6.89 -2.97
N ILE A 186 -13.99 8.10 -2.97
CA ILE A 186 -12.88 8.46 -2.10
C ILE A 186 -13.39 8.59 -0.67
N ALA A 187 -12.67 7.96 0.27
CA ALA A 187 -12.92 8.03 1.69
C ALA A 187 -12.92 9.50 2.18
N LEU A 188 -13.95 9.89 2.92
CA LEU A 188 -14.06 11.23 3.50
C LEU A 188 -13.18 11.35 4.75
N GLU A 189 -11.88 11.46 4.53
CA GLU A 189 -10.89 11.62 5.60
C GLU A 189 -10.04 12.89 5.39
N PRO A 190 -10.57 14.09 5.70
CA PRO A 190 -9.84 15.35 5.46
C PRO A 190 -8.47 15.42 6.12
N LYS A 191 -8.27 14.69 7.24
CA LYS A 191 -6.96 14.58 7.91
C LYS A 191 -5.93 13.85 7.03
N ARG A 192 -6.34 12.82 6.29
CA ARG A 192 -5.50 12.04 5.38
C ARG A 192 -5.18 12.80 4.11
N TRP A 193 -6.15 13.54 3.56
CA TRP A 193 -5.92 14.38 2.39
C TRP A 193 -4.84 15.45 2.65
N ARG A 194 -4.80 16.01 3.87
CA ARG A 194 -3.74 16.97 4.25
C ARG A 194 -2.34 16.35 4.30
N LEU A 195 -2.26 15.03 4.44
CA LEU A 195 -1.01 14.26 4.38
C LEU A 195 -0.67 13.82 2.94
N GLY A 196 -1.49 14.16 1.95
CA GLY A 196 -1.32 13.72 0.56
C GLY A 196 -1.83 12.30 0.29
N GLU A 197 -2.71 11.78 1.16
CA GLU A 197 -3.27 10.44 1.03
C GLU A 197 -4.68 10.50 0.43
N LEU A 198 -4.93 9.63 -0.56
CA LEU A 198 -6.26 9.35 -1.09
C LEU A 198 -6.54 7.85 -1.04
N THR A 199 -7.71 7.46 -0.54
CA THR A 199 -8.11 6.05 -0.38
C THR A 199 -9.49 5.88 -1.01
N LEU A 200 -9.69 4.80 -1.76
CA LEU A 200 -10.98 4.43 -2.35
C LEU A 200 -11.17 2.90 -2.32
N SER A 201 -12.40 2.45 -2.59
CA SER A 201 -12.69 1.01 -2.72
C SER A 201 -11.84 0.38 -3.82
N TRP A 202 -11.26 -0.79 -3.55
CA TRP A 202 -10.49 -1.54 -4.54
C TRP A 202 -11.26 -1.75 -5.85
N GLU A 203 -12.55 -2.07 -5.76
CA GLU A 203 -13.41 -2.36 -6.91
C GLU A 203 -13.48 -1.21 -7.93
N SER A 204 -13.24 0.03 -7.50
CA SER A 204 -13.28 1.18 -8.40
C SER A 204 -12.01 1.34 -9.26
N VAL A 205 -10.94 0.61 -8.92
CA VAL A 205 -9.67 0.61 -9.67
C VAL A 205 -9.21 -0.78 -10.09
N ALA A 206 -9.94 -1.82 -9.72
CA ALA A 206 -9.65 -3.18 -10.14
C ALA A 206 -9.61 -3.27 -11.69
N PRO A 207 -8.57 -3.91 -12.26
CA PRO A 207 -8.49 -4.15 -13.69
C PRO A 207 -9.74 -4.83 -14.24
N LEU A 208 -10.21 -4.38 -15.42
CA LEU A 208 -11.48 -4.87 -16.00
C LEU A 208 -11.43 -6.35 -16.41
N ASN A 209 -10.23 -6.86 -16.69
CA ASN A 209 -10.01 -8.22 -17.20
C ASN A 209 -9.54 -9.21 -16.13
N LEU A 210 -9.62 -8.89 -14.83
CA LEU A 210 -9.35 -9.83 -13.74
C LEU A 210 -10.54 -10.77 -13.44
N GLY A 211 -11.25 -11.19 -14.50
CA GLY A 211 -12.38 -12.13 -14.45
C GLY A 211 -11.99 -13.56 -14.79
#